data_AF-A0A444ZAE7-F1
#
_entry.id   AF-A0A444ZAE7-F1
#
_cell.length_a   1.000
_cell.length_b   1.000
_cell.length_c   1.000
_cell.angle_alpha   90.00
_cell.angle_beta   90.00
_cell.angle_gamma   90.00
#
_symmetry.space_group_name_H-M   'P 1'
#
loop_
_entity.id
_entity.type
_entity.pdbx_description
1 polymer ?
#
loop_
_entity_poly.entity_id
_entity_poly.type
_entity_poly.pdbx_seq_one_letter_code
_entity_poly.pdbx_strand_id
1 'polypeptide(L)' 'MFEVREMQDGTIYTVNHAQRHCDCGHFQVERLPCRHVLTCFANQHLDWQVYVHDVYKMSEICKVYR' A
#
# COMPACT_ATOMS: atom_id res chain seq x y z
N MET A 1 4.16 8.91 10.37
CA MET A 1 2.72 8.60 10.45
C MET A 1 2.03 9.63 9.60
N PHE A 2 1.08 9.23 8.76
CA PHE A 2 0.39 10.14 7.85
C PHE A 2 -1.10 9.91 7.92
N GLU A 3 -1.86 10.99 7.84
CA GLU A 3 -3.31 10.96 7.79
C GLU A 3 -3.77 11.16 6.35
N VAL A 4 -4.64 10.28 5.89
CA VAL A 4 -5.25 10.33 4.56
C VAL A 4 -6.74 10.49 4.75
N ARG A 5 -7.30 11.60 4.28
CA ARG A 5 -8.73 11.86 4.32
C ARG A 5 -9.40 11.36 3.05
N GLU A 6 -10.37 10.47 3.20
CA GLU A 6 -11.18 9.99 2.10
C GLU A 6 -12.18 11.05 1.64
N MET A 7 -12.29 11.25 0.33
CA MET A 7 -13.17 12.29 -0.23
C MET A 7 -14.65 11.91 -0.16
N GLN A 8 -14.97 10.61 -0.10
CA GLN A 8 -16.34 10.11 -0.22
C GLN A 8 -17.17 10.36 1.05
N ASP A 9 -16.60 10.05 2.21
CA ASP A 9 -17.27 10.09 3.52
C ASP A 9 -16.55 10.97 4.55
N GLY A 10 -15.36 11.49 4.19
CA GLY A 10 -14.53 12.29 5.09
C GLY A 10 -13.76 11.46 6.12
N THR A 11 -13.81 10.13 6.06
CA THR A 11 -13.11 9.23 6.97
C THR A 11 -11.61 9.47 6.88
N ILE A 12 -10.93 9.44 8.02
CA ILE A 12 -9.48 9.62 8.11
C ILE A 12 -8.85 8.26 8.38
N TYR A 13 -7.87 7.91 7.55
CA TYR A 13 -7.06 6.72 7.69
C TYR A 13 -5.63 7.08 8.05
N THR A 14 -5.02 6.27 8.90
CA THR A 14 -3.66 6.41 9.37
C THR A 14 -2.74 5.45 8.63
N VAL A 15 -1.68 5.98 8.03
CA VAL A 15 -0.65 5.23 7.32
C VAL A 15 0.67 5.27 8.10
N ASN A 16 1.17 4.09 8.47
CA ASN A 16 2.51 3.89 9.01
C ASN A 16 3.45 3.32 7.95
N HIS A 17 4.43 4.10 7.52
CA HIS A 17 5.46 3.64 6.58
C HIS A 17 6.36 2.60 7.24
N ALA A 18 6.89 2.91 8.43
CA ALA A 18 7.84 2.03 9.12
C ALA A 18 7.24 0.66 9.45
N GLN A 19 5.97 0.62 9.84
CA GLN A 19 5.28 -0.63 10.18
C GLN A 19 4.59 -1.30 8.98
N ARG A 20 4.65 -0.69 7.78
CA ARG A 20 3.89 -1.13 6.60
C ARG A 20 2.43 -1.41 6.99
N HIS A 21 1.75 -0.40 7.51
CA HIS A 21 0.41 -0.57 8.06
C HIS A 21 -0.50 0.57 7.64
N CYS A 22 -1.75 0.22 7.34
CA CYS A 22 -2.85 1.16 7.21
C CYS A 22 -4.04 0.59 7.97
N ASP A 23 -4.67 1.43 8.78
CA ASP A 23 -5.82 1.08 9.63
C ASP A 23 -7.10 0.74 8.83
N CYS A 24 -7.11 0.96 7.51
CA CYS A 24 -8.17 0.42 6.63
C CYS A 24 -8.18 -1.12 6.53
N GLY A 25 -7.19 -1.83 7.07
CA GLY A 25 -7.13 -3.30 7.12
C GLY A 25 -6.73 -4.00 5.81
N HIS A 26 -7.07 -3.42 4.64
CA HIS A 26 -6.76 -4.02 3.32
C HIS A 26 -5.27 -4.28 3.10
N PHE A 27 -4.41 -3.38 3.58
CA PHE A 27 -2.96 -3.47 3.38
C PHE A 27 -2.37 -4.79 3.92
N GLN A 28 -2.86 -5.26 5.08
CA GLN A 28 -2.35 -6.46 5.72
C GLN A 28 -2.88 -7.75 5.07
N VAL A 29 -4.11 -7.73 4.57
CA VAL A 29 -4.79 -8.90 4.00
C VAL A 29 -4.25 -9.20 2.60
N GLU A 30 -4.18 -8.19 1.74
CA GLU A 30 -3.83 -8.38 0.32
C GLU A 30 -2.31 -8.43 0.09
N ARG A 31 -1.50 -8.09 1.10
CA ARG A 31 -0.03 -7.94 0.98
C ARG A 31 0.38 -7.00 -0.16
N LEU A 32 -0.52 -6.09 -0.50
CA LEU A 32 -0.38 -5.04 -1.52
C LEU A 32 -0.68 -3.69 -0.87
N PRO A 33 -0.08 -2.60 -1.36
CA PRO A 33 -0.43 -1.26 -0.93
C PRO A 33 -1.91 -0.96 -1.17
N CYS A 34 -2.65 -0.63 -0.11
CA CYS A 34 -4.00 -0.10 -0.27
C CYS A 34 -3.96 1.29 -0.91
N ARG A 35 -5.10 1.78 -1.41
CA ARG A 35 -5.19 3.11 -2.03
C ARG A 35 -4.67 4.24 -1.13
N HIS A 36 -4.89 4.17 0.19
CA HIS A 36 -4.43 5.21 1.12
C HIS A 36 -2.90 5.26 1.18
N VAL A 37 -2.25 4.10 1.19
CA VAL A 37 -0.79 4.00 1.12
C VAL A 37 -0.29 4.55 -0.22
N LEU A 38 -0.91 4.17 -1.35
CA LEU A 38 -0.52 4.67 -2.67
C LEU A 38 -0.63 6.20 -2.77
N THR A 39 -1.75 6.78 -2.32
CA THR A 39 -1.95 8.24 -2.30
C THR A 39 -0.92 8.92 -1.40
N CYS A 40 -0.66 8.37 -0.21
CA CYS A 40 0.31 8.91 0.72
C CYS A 40 1.73 8.91 0.13
N PHE A 41 2.11 7.83 -0.56
CA PHE A 41 3.42 7.68 -1.20
C PHE A 41 3.58 8.60 -2.40
N ALA A 42 2.55 8.71 -3.25
CA ALA A 42 2.54 9.62 -4.38
C ALA A 42 2.75 11.08 -3.93
N ASN A 43 2.06 11.50 -2.86
CA ASN A 43 2.22 12.85 -2.29
C ASN A 43 3.60 13.09 -1.67
N GLN A 44 4.27 12.05 -1.18
CA GLN A 44 5.60 12.16 -0.60
C GLN A 44 6.73 11.88 -1.61
N HIS A 45 6.40 11.65 -2.88
CA HIS A 45 7.37 11.25 -3.91
C HIS A 45 8.20 10.02 -3.52
N LEU A 46 7.60 9.09 -2.78
CA LEU A 46 8.24 7.85 -2.36
C LEU A 46 7.92 6.72 -3.34
N ASP A 47 8.88 5.83 -3.53
CA ASP A 47 8.66 4.60 -4.30
C ASP A 47 7.77 3.64 -3.51
N TRP A 48 6.55 3.45 -3.99
CA TRP A 48 5.58 2.53 -3.39
C TRP A 48 5.87 1.07 -3.72
N GLN A 49 6.66 0.78 -4.77
CA GLN A 49 6.94 -0.60 -5.20
C GLN A 49 7.71 -1.40 -4.15
N VAL A 50 8.46 -0.74 -3.26
CA VAL A 50 9.18 -1.39 -2.16
C VAL A 50 8.26 -2.03 -1.11
N TYR A 51 6.95 -1.71 -1.15
CA TYR A 51 5.92 -2.27 -0.28
C TYR A 51 5.10 -3.38 -0.94
N VAL A 52 5.31 -3.65 -2.24
CA VAL A 52 4.69 -4.78 -2.93
C VAL A 52 5.39 -6.07 -2.51
N HIS A 53 4.61 -7.04 -2.03
CA HIS A 53 5.16 -8.35 -1.65
C HIS A 53 5.73 -9.10 -2.87
N ASP A 54 6.82 -9.84 -2.68
CA ASP A 54 7.59 -10.45 -3.78
C ASP A 54 6.77 -11.37 -4.67
N VAL A 55 5.77 -12.08 -4.11
CA VAL A 55 4.83 -12.94 -4.85
C VAL A 55 4.09 -12.22 -5.99
N TYR A 56 3.96 -10.89 -5.92
CA TYR A 56 3.34 -10.07 -6.96
C TYR A 56 4.34 -9.44 -7.93
N LYS A 57 5.66 -9.66 -7.73
CA LYS A 57 6.67 -9.21 -8.68
C LYS A 57 6.64 -10.07 -9.93
N MET A 58 6.88 -9.45 -11.08
CA MET A 58 6.91 -10.15 -12.37
C MET A 58 7.94 -11.30 -12.39
N SER A 59 9.05 -11.17 -11.66
CA SER A 59 10.03 -12.25 -11.51
C SER A 59 9.46 -13.52 -10.89
N GLU A 60 8.54 -13.40 -9.93
CA GLU A 60 7.89 -14.55 -9.28
C GLU A 60 6.71 -15.05 -10.12
N ILE A 61 5.91 -14.14 -10.68
CA ILE A 61 4.77 -14.50 -11.54
C ILE A 61 5.25 -15.30 -12.77
N CYS A 62 6.35 -14.89 -13.40
CA CYS A 62 6.93 -15.61 -14.55
C CYS A 62 7.37 -17.04 -14.22
N LYS A 63 7.62 -17.39 -12.95
CA LYS A 63 7.98 -18.76 -12.55
C LYS A 63 6.77 -19.69 -12.53
N VAL A 64 5.57 -19.18 -12.27
CA VAL A 64 4.33 -19.97 -12.19
C VAL A 64 3.86 -20.43 -13.57
N TYR A 65 4.09 -19.61 -14.60
CA TYR A 65 3.67 -19.88 -15.97
C TYR A 65 4.70 -20.64 -16.83
N ARG A 66 5.85 -21.00 -16.26
CA ARG A 66 6.86 -21.85 -16.90
C ARG A 66 6.55 -23.32 -16.69
#